data_AF-A0A1I3WXW1-F1
#
_entry.id   AF-A0A1I3WXW1-F1
#
_cell.length_a   1.000
_cell.length_b   1.000
_cell.length_c   1.000
_cell.angle_alpha   90.00
_cell.angle_beta   90.00
_cell.angle_gamma   90.00
#
_symmetry.space_group_name_H-M   'P 1'
#
loop_
_entity.id
_entity.type
_entity.pdbx_description
1 polymer ?
#
loop_
_entity_poly.entity_id
_entity_poly.type
_entity_poly.pdbx_seq_one_letter_code
_entity_poly.pdbx_strand_id
1 'polypeptide(L)'
;MEVTYLTGGKQLTVDPALLVIACDPRTLGPVMSFTPQERWLLGSLRNFTFYTTCLRVRPRREQDRTVILAPDLVEPQTGLVQGYRNETAKQWGLPAANGAATNVVTTYQMVGIGGASDPAGLAAQRTRFLDDPPWWWPFEPGVHEIVQVDEDQNGALRPAVNPLLTPYFNQFPATALADGAPWAWLDIQGENDTVYVHASTCFESVLHCWSYLNMLLAAKPALLKGDKSKPIVVIGAGVSGLLVAQRFLGAGFTDVRLLERTNRYAGKTHSLQVPDQNATTIAELGTCYLSPAYDDMVQALAEFTAGNCRVPVAHGSGRGIVARVPPDMREEVMTFGDYGLMVACQRLGLTWPCTDAGRDAAYAALVVAVGIYLALRTEIFRSLDGVMPPSRPTRDPYRIFSTTFQQFLDAHDMGVLTGYLVYAYQVQGYGDLDKIPAYYGLVWITPDMAWPFGSTSGVTAWAKGWEDVWDQMVEKCGMNIQLDTQVLGIRR
;
A
#
# COMPACT_ATOMS: atom_id res chain seq x y z
N MET A 1 -2.44 -16.97 29.38
CA MET A 1 -2.18 -17.09 27.94
C MET A 1 -1.25 -18.24 27.59
N GLU A 2 -1.56 -18.99 26.53
CA GLU A 2 -0.79 -20.08 25.92
C GLU A 2 -0.97 -20.04 24.39
N VAL A 3 0.13 -20.22 23.64
CA VAL A 3 0.14 -20.34 22.17
C VAL A 3 0.75 -21.69 21.78
N THR A 4 -0.01 -22.49 21.03
CA THR A 4 0.44 -23.77 20.47
C THR A 4 0.56 -23.68 18.95
N TYR A 5 1.67 -24.12 18.39
CA TYR A 5 1.96 -24.06 16.95
C TYR A 5 2.79 -25.25 16.47
N LEU A 6 2.74 -25.51 15.16
CA LEU A 6 3.49 -26.55 14.46
C LEU A 6 4.52 -25.88 13.55
N THR A 7 5.80 -26.23 13.71
CA THR A 7 6.89 -25.77 12.83
C THR A 7 7.91 -26.89 12.65
N GLY A 8 8.43 -27.08 11.43
CA GLY A 8 9.38 -28.16 11.13
C GLY A 8 8.90 -29.56 11.55
N GLY A 9 7.59 -29.81 11.50
CA GLY A 9 6.98 -31.07 11.95
C GLY A 9 6.91 -31.27 13.47
N LYS A 10 7.30 -30.28 14.28
CA LYS A 10 7.25 -30.32 15.74
C LYS A 10 6.17 -29.39 16.28
N GLN A 11 5.33 -29.91 17.16
CA GLN A 11 4.39 -29.10 17.92
C GLN A 11 5.10 -28.49 19.13
N LEU A 12 4.94 -27.19 19.30
CA LEU A 12 5.52 -26.40 20.39
C LEU A 12 4.41 -25.62 21.08
N THR A 13 4.60 -25.38 22.37
CA THR A 13 3.70 -24.59 23.21
C THR A 13 4.53 -23.57 24.00
N VAL A 14 4.05 -22.33 24.04
CA VAL A 14 4.70 -21.20 24.71
C VAL A 14 3.66 -20.46 25.52
N ASP A 15 4.04 -20.00 26.71
CA ASP A 15 3.25 -19.10 27.55
C ASP A 15 3.80 -17.67 27.44
N PRO A 16 3.42 -16.90 26.42
CA PRO A 16 3.92 -15.54 26.26
C PRO A 16 3.37 -14.60 27.34
N ALA A 17 4.19 -13.64 27.73
CA ALA A 17 3.72 -12.48 28.50
C ALA A 17 3.00 -11.45 27.62
N LEU A 18 3.20 -11.51 26.30
CA LEU A 18 2.51 -10.66 25.33
C LEU A 18 2.33 -11.40 24.01
N LEU A 19 1.11 -11.37 23.49
CA LEU A 19 0.76 -11.84 22.15
C LEU A 19 0.58 -10.62 21.23
N VAL A 20 1.32 -10.60 20.14
CA VAL A 20 1.18 -9.59 19.09
C VAL A 20 0.54 -10.23 17.86
N ILE A 21 -0.60 -9.70 17.44
CA ILE A 21 -1.27 -10.08 16.20
C ILE A 21 -0.85 -9.10 15.10
N ALA A 22 0.05 -9.55 14.22
CA ALA A 22 0.59 -8.81 13.08
C ALA A 22 0.12 -9.36 11.72
N CYS A 23 -0.85 -10.28 11.73
CA CYS A 23 -1.55 -10.81 10.57
C CYS A 23 -3.04 -10.39 10.59
N ASP A 24 -3.79 -10.72 9.53
CA ASP A 24 -5.24 -10.53 9.51
C ASP A 24 -5.89 -11.37 10.62
N PRO A 25 -6.42 -10.75 11.70
CA PRO A 25 -6.88 -11.52 12.86
C PRO A 25 -8.11 -12.38 12.54
N ARG A 26 -8.86 -12.08 11.47
CA ARG A 26 -10.00 -12.89 11.03
C ARG A 26 -9.57 -14.33 10.71
N THR A 27 -8.32 -14.53 10.30
CA THR A 27 -7.75 -15.86 10.00
C THR A 27 -7.50 -16.71 11.24
N LEU A 28 -7.49 -16.10 12.45
CA LEU A 28 -7.22 -16.79 13.71
C LEU A 28 -8.50 -17.28 14.41
N GLY A 29 -9.70 -16.94 13.90
CA GLY A 29 -10.97 -17.35 14.50
C GLY A 29 -11.12 -18.85 14.81
N PRO A 30 -10.60 -19.77 13.98
CA PRO A 30 -10.63 -21.20 14.29
C PRO A 30 -9.76 -21.63 15.49
N VAL A 31 -8.75 -20.83 15.85
CA VAL A 31 -7.73 -21.20 16.84
C VAL A 31 -7.68 -20.26 18.05
N MET A 32 -8.40 -19.13 17.99
CA MET A 32 -8.42 -18.08 19.01
C MET A 32 -9.86 -17.64 19.28
N SER A 33 -10.26 -17.66 20.55
CA SER A 33 -11.56 -17.09 20.95
C SER A 33 -11.45 -15.58 21.11
N PHE A 34 -12.26 -14.83 20.36
CA PHE A 34 -12.36 -13.37 20.46
C PHE A 34 -13.36 -12.91 21.53
N THR A 35 -13.16 -11.72 22.10
CA THR A 35 -14.17 -11.04 22.94
C THR A 35 -15.35 -10.56 22.07
N PRO A 36 -16.51 -10.19 22.65
CA PRO A 36 -17.60 -9.59 21.87
C PRO A 36 -17.19 -8.34 21.10
N GLN A 37 -16.37 -7.47 21.70
CA GLN A 37 -15.88 -6.24 21.06
C GLN A 37 -14.94 -6.54 19.90
N GLU A 38 -13.99 -7.48 20.08
CA GLU A 38 -13.11 -7.93 19.01
C GLU A 38 -13.90 -8.55 17.85
N ARG A 39 -14.92 -9.39 18.15
CA ARG A 39 -15.79 -9.96 17.10
C ARG A 39 -16.53 -8.89 16.31
N TRP A 40 -17.06 -7.87 16.98
CA TRP A 40 -17.75 -6.77 16.30
C TRP A 40 -16.79 -6.00 15.37
N LEU A 41 -15.60 -5.66 15.87
CA LEU A 41 -14.58 -4.98 15.09
C LEU A 41 -14.14 -5.82 13.88
N LEU A 42 -13.81 -7.09 14.10
CA LEU A 42 -13.36 -8.02 13.05
C LEU A 42 -14.44 -8.30 12.01
N GLY A 43 -15.69 -8.47 12.44
CA GLY A 43 -16.83 -8.68 11.56
C GLY A 43 -17.20 -7.46 10.73
N SER A 44 -16.75 -6.27 11.13
CA SER A 44 -16.98 -5.02 10.40
C SER A 44 -15.93 -4.74 9.32
N LEU A 45 -14.78 -5.41 9.36
CA LEU A 45 -13.71 -5.20 8.38
C LEU A 45 -14.06 -5.79 7.02
N ARG A 46 -13.86 -4.99 5.98
CA ARG A 46 -13.95 -5.37 4.57
C ARG A 46 -12.67 -4.95 3.86
N ASN A 47 -12.33 -5.63 2.77
CA ASN A 47 -11.11 -5.36 2.02
C ASN A 47 -11.33 -5.58 0.52
N PHE A 48 -10.47 -4.97 -0.27
CA PHE A 48 -10.28 -5.30 -1.68
C PHE A 48 -9.38 -6.52 -1.82
N THR A 49 -9.21 -6.98 -3.04
CA THR A 49 -8.13 -7.89 -3.42
C THR A 49 -7.28 -7.22 -4.47
N PHE A 50 -5.96 -7.22 -4.25
CA PHE A 50 -4.98 -6.69 -5.19
C PHE A 50 -4.15 -7.84 -5.76
N TYR A 51 -4.00 -7.86 -7.07
CA TYR A 51 -3.33 -8.93 -7.79
C TYR A 51 -2.35 -8.34 -8.79
N THR A 52 -1.07 -8.61 -8.56
CA THR A 52 0.03 -8.07 -9.36
C THR A 52 0.79 -9.19 -10.01
N THR A 53 1.17 -8.99 -11.28
CA THR A 53 1.93 -9.99 -12.03
C THR A 53 3.14 -9.35 -12.67
N CYS A 54 4.33 -9.91 -12.42
CA CYS A 54 5.54 -9.56 -13.15
C CYS A 54 5.62 -10.41 -14.43
N LEU A 55 5.79 -9.76 -15.56
CA LEU A 55 5.81 -10.34 -16.89
C LEU A 55 7.10 -9.97 -17.60
N ARG A 56 7.60 -10.87 -18.45
CA ARG A 56 8.52 -10.54 -19.52
C ARG A 56 7.73 -10.37 -20.81
N VAL A 57 7.89 -9.23 -21.48
CA VAL A 57 7.12 -8.84 -22.67
C VAL A 57 8.04 -8.31 -23.77
N ARG A 58 7.59 -8.32 -25.03
CA ARG A 58 8.35 -7.76 -26.16
C ARG A 58 7.83 -6.37 -26.56
N PRO A 59 8.67 -5.32 -26.61
CA PRO A 59 8.26 -4.03 -27.15
C PRO A 59 7.79 -4.14 -28.60
N ARG A 60 6.61 -3.58 -28.94
CA ARG A 60 6.08 -3.53 -30.31
C ARG A 60 6.26 -2.14 -30.94
N ARG A 61 6.25 -1.11 -30.10
CA ARG A 61 6.46 0.29 -30.49
C ARG A 61 7.20 1.03 -29.40
N GLU A 62 7.70 2.21 -29.75
CA GLU A 62 8.38 3.09 -28.81
C GLU A 62 7.46 3.46 -27.63
N GLN A 63 8.01 3.37 -26.43
CA GLN A 63 7.38 3.77 -25.17
C GLN A 63 7.87 5.16 -24.79
N ASP A 64 6.96 6.01 -24.36
CA ASP A 64 7.25 7.37 -23.87
C ASP A 64 6.90 7.53 -22.38
N ARG A 65 6.43 6.45 -21.74
CA ARG A 65 6.04 6.38 -20.32
C ARG A 65 6.60 5.11 -19.67
N THR A 66 7.07 5.26 -18.43
CA THR A 66 7.48 4.14 -17.57
C THR A 66 6.28 3.49 -16.89
N VAL A 67 5.24 4.27 -16.58
CA VAL A 67 4.02 3.81 -15.90
C VAL A 67 2.82 4.30 -16.69
N ILE A 68 1.84 3.43 -16.95
CA ILE A 68 0.53 3.82 -17.47
C ILE A 68 -0.56 3.22 -16.58
N LEU A 69 -1.49 4.05 -16.13
CA LEU A 69 -2.66 3.64 -15.34
C LEU A 69 -3.94 4.12 -16.03
N ALA A 70 -4.99 3.31 -16.00
CA ALA A 70 -6.28 3.57 -16.63
C ALA A 70 -7.40 3.63 -15.58
N PRO A 71 -7.73 4.81 -15.02
CA PRO A 71 -8.71 4.97 -13.95
C PRO A 71 -10.07 4.35 -14.25
N ASP A 72 -10.56 4.47 -15.49
CA ASP A 72 -11.85 3.91 -15.92
C ASP A 72 -11.90 2.37 -15.80
N LEU A 73 -10.75 1.68 -15.81
CA LEU A 73 -10.65 0.24 -15.54
C LEU A 73 -10.51 -0.07 -14.03
N VAL A 74 -10.01 0.90 -13.24
CA VAL A 74 -9.87 0.79 -11.78
C VAL A 74 -11.22 0.97 -11.09
N GLU A 75 -12.02 1.95 -11.52
CA GLU A 75 -13.29 2.36 -10.91
C GLU A 75 -14.29 1.21 -10.68
N PRO A 76 -14.53 0.29 -11.63
CA PRO A 76 -15.46 -0.82 -11.42
C PRO A 76 -14.85 -1.95 -10.58
N GLN A 77 -13.52 -1.98 -10.38
CA GLN A 77 -12.79 -2.97 -9.58
C GLN A 77 -13.19 -4.43 -9.92
N THR A 78 -13.19 -4.78 -11.20
CA THR A 78 -13.67 -6.08 -11.71
C THR A 78 -12.58 -7.15 -11.79
N GLY A 79 -11.34 -6.80 -11.44
CA GLY A 79 -10.16 -7.63 -11.64
C GLY A 79 -9.48 -7.43 -12.99
N LEU A 80 -9.95 -6.53 -13.86
CA LEU A 80 -9.28 -6.24 -15.13
C LEU A 80 -7.90 -5.63 -14.91
N VAL A 81 -6.98 -5.86 -15.86
CA VAL A 81 -5.67 -5.21 -15.84
C VAL A 81 -5.87 -3.72 -16.07
N GLN A 82 -5.55 -2.93 -15.05
CA GLN A 82 -5.84 -1.50 -15.00
C GLN A 82 -4.62 -0.62 -15.33
N GLY A 83 -3.49 -1.23 -15.64
CA GLY A 83 -2.26 -0.54 -15.98
C GLY A 83 -1.02 -1.39 -15.77
N TYR A 84 0.12 -0.77 -15.99
CA TYR A 84 1.42 -1.40 -15.82
C TYR A 84 2.52 -0.41 -15.41
N ARG A 85 3.60 -0.96 -14.86
CA ARG A 85 4.89 -0.29 -14.71
C ARG A 85 5.95 -1.10 -15.42
N ASN A 86 6.67 -0.46 -16.33
CA ASN A 86 7.83 -1.04 -16.98
C ASN A 86 9.04 -0.94 -16.04
N GLU A 87 9.38 -2.05 -15.41
CA GLU A 87 10.47 -2.17 -14.45
C GLU A 87 11.83 -2.05 -15.15
N THR A 88 11.95 -2.54 -16.38
CA THR A 88 13.16 -2.31 -17.21
C THR A 88 13.35 -0.81 -17.47
N ALA A 89 12.31 -0.07 -17.86
CA ALA A 89 12.41 1.36 -18.06
C ALA A 89 12.67 2.13 -16.76
N LYS A 90 12.14 1.66 -15.62
CA LYS A 90 12.43 2.21 -14.29
C LYS A 90 13.91 2.05 -13.93
N GLN A 91 14.49 0.88 -14.22
CA GLN A 91 15.87 0.55 -13.88
C GLN A 91 16.90 1.15 -14.85
N TRP A 92 16.61 1.11 -16.15
CA TRP A 92 17.57 1.38 -17.23
C TRP A 92 17.23 2.61 -18.09
N GLY A 93 16.06 3.22 -17.87
CA GLY A 93 15.54 4.33 -18.67
C GLY A 93 14.77 3.87 -19.92
N LEU A 94 13.91 4.75 -20.43
CA LEU A 94 13.10 4.49 -21.63
C LEU A 94 13.92 4.19 -22.89
N PRO A 95 15.04 4.90 -23.21
CA PRO A 95 15.83 4.58 -24.40
C PRO A 95 16.37 3.14 -24.39
N ALA A 96 16.86 2.67 -23.24
CA ALA A 96 17.34 1.30 -23.09
C ALA A 96 16.19 0.29 -23.20
N ALA A 97 15.06 0.56 -22.55
CA ALA A 97 13.89 -0.31 -22.60
C ALA A 97 13.31 -0.44 -24.03
N ASN A 98 13.29 0.66 -24.80
CA ASN A 98 12.82 0.66 -26.19
C ASN A 98 13.77 -0.07 -27.15
N GLY A 99 15.07 -0.06 -26.87
CA GLY A 99 16.07 -0.82 -27.63
C GLY A 99 16.22 -2.28 -27.23
N ALA A 100 15.60 -2.70 -26.12
CA ALA A 100 15.74 -4.04 -25.58
C ALA A 100 14.83 -5.06 -26.27
N ALA A 101 15.32 -6.31 -26.39
CA ALA A 101 14.54 -7.40 -26.97
C ALA A 101 13.33 -7.81 -26.11
N THR A 102 13.44 -7.66 -24.79
CA THR A 102 12.33 -7.86 -23.85
C THR A 102 12.38 -6.81 -22.75
N ASN A 103 11.25 -6.56 -22.12
CA ASN A 103 11.13 -5.73 -20.93
C ASN A 103 10.47 -6.55 -19.80
N VAL A 104 10.83 -6.25 -18.57
CA VAL A 104 10.19 -6.71 -17.35
C VAL A 104 9.13 -5.69 -16.95
N VAL A 105 7.88 -6.13 -16.78
CA VAL A 105 6.72 -5.27 -16.56
C VAL A 105 5.85 -5.84 -15.45
N THR A 106 5.47 -5.00 -14.50
CA THR A 106 4.46 -5.35 -13.49
C THR A 106 3.09 -4.84 -13.93
N THR A 107 2.08 -5.72 -13.96
CA THR A 107 0.67 -5.36 -14.22
C THR A 107 -0.15 -5.37 -12.92
N TYR A 108 -1.22 -4.58 -12.90
CA TYR A 108 -2.08 -4.39 -11.73
C TYR A 108 -3.52 -4.81 -12.02
N GLN A 109 -4.13 -5.56 -11.11
CA GLN A 109 -5.55 -5.92 -11.12
C GLN A 109 -6.13 -5.66 -9.71
N MET A 110 -7.30 -5.04 -9.65
CA MET A 110 -8.00 -4.79 -8.38
C MET A 110 -9.43 -5.34 -8.43
N VAL A 111 -9.82 -6.04 -7.36
CA VAL A 111 -11.18 -6.53 -7.15
C VAL A 111 -11.80 -5.83 -5.96
N GLY A 112 -13.02 -5.32 -6.16
CA GLY A 112 -13.80 -4.62 -5.14
C GLY A 112 -14.24 -5.54 -4.00
N ILE A 113 -14.79 -4.95 -2.95
CA ILE A 113 -15.30 -5.69 -1.78
C ILE A 113 -16.38 -6.67 -2.22
N GLY A 114 -16.20 -7.96 -1.91
CA GLY A 114 -17.14 -9.03 -2.26
C GLY A 114 -17.10 -9.46 -3.74
N GLY A 115 -16.19 -8.91 -4.55
CA GLY A 115 -15.99 -9.31 -5.93
C GLY A 115 -15.30 -10.68 -6.05
N ALA A 116 -15.42 -11.30 -7.23
CA ALA A 116 -14.76 -12.55 -7.54
C ALA A 116 -13.24 -12.35 -7.66
N SER A 117 -12.49 -12.89 -6.69
CA SER A 117 -11.04 -12.72 -6.61
C SER A 117 -10.28 -14.06 -6.58
N ASP A 118 -10.86 -15.09 -7.19
CA ASP A 118 -10.18 -16.38 -7.29
C ASP A 118 -8.98 -16.27 -8.26
N PRO A 119 -7.84 -16.91 -7.95
CA PRO A 119 -6.63 -16.78 -8.76
C PRO A 119 -6.82 -17.19 -10.23
N ALA A 120 -7.65 -18.19 -10.50
CA ALA A 120 -7.85 -18.73 -11.85
C ALA A 120 -8.64 -17.74 -12.73
N GLY A 121 -9.70 -17.15 -12.19
CA GLY A 121 -10.48 -16.11 -12.84
C GLY A 121 -9.66 -14.87 -13.15
N LEU A 122 -8.85 -14.40 -12.19
CA LEU A 122 -7.95 -13.26 -12.39
C LEU A 122 -6.87 -13.54 -13.43
N ALA A 123 -6.30 -14.75 -13.42
CA ALA A 123 -5.35 -15.18 -14.45
C ALA A 123 -6.00 -15.20 -15.84
N ALA A 124 -7.23 -15.71 -15.97
CA ALA A 124 -7.96 -15.72 -17.24
C ALA A 124 -8.27 -14.31 -17.75
N GLN A 125 -8.63 -13.37 -16.87
CA GLN A 125 -8.82 -11.97 -17.25
C GLN A 125 -7.52 -11.32 -17.73
N ARG A 126 -6.39 -11.58 -17.05
CA ARG A 126 -5.07 -11.10 -17.47
C ARG A 126 -4.69 -11.66 -18.85
N THR A 127 -4.88 -12.96 -19.09
CA THR A 127 -4.60 -13.56 -20.39
C THR A 127 -5.41 -12.90 -21.50
N ARG A 128 -6.72 -12.70 -21.30
CA ARG A 128 -7.56 -11.98 -22.28
C ARG A 128 -7.05 -10.57 -22.57
N PHE A 129 -6.67 -9.83 -21.52
CA PHE A 129 -6.06 -8.51 -21.68
C PHE A 129 -4.76 -8.58 -22.48
N LEU A 130 -3.89 -9.55 -22.23
CA LEU A 130 -2.61 -9.65 -22.93
C LEU A 130 -2.76 -10.12 -24.38
N ASP A 131 -3.77 -10.93 -24.68
CA ASP A 131 -4.08 -11.43 -26.03
C ASP A 131 -4.70 -10.35 -26.91
N ASP A 132 -5.57 -9.49 -26.35
CA ASP A 132 -6.21 -8.37 -27.04
C ASP A 132 -6.15 -7.09 -26.18
N PRO A 133 -4.96 -6.48 -26.05
CA PRO A 133 -4.77 -5.35 -25.15
C PRO A 133 -5.30 -4.05 -25.75
N PRO A 134 -5.71 -3.09 -24.90
CA PRO A 134 -6.10 -1.76 -25.35
C PRO A 134 -4.95 -1.03 -26.03
N TRP A 135 -5.29 -0.01 -26.82
CA TRP A 135 -4.35 0.69 -27.68
C TRP A 135 -3.15 1.31 -26.95
N TRP A 136 -3.23 1.59 -25.65
CA TRP A 136 -2.17 2.18 -24.84
C TRP A 136 -1.12 1.17 -24.36
N TRP A 137 -1.36 -0.14 -24.53
CA TRP A 137 -0.37 -1.19 -24.28
C TRP A 137 0.70 -1.21 -25.40
N PRO A 138 1.98 -0.95 -25.12
CA PRO A 138 3.00 -0.79 -26.15
C PRO A 138 3.71 -2.10 -26.53
N PHE A 139 3.35 -3.23 -25.92
CA PHE A 139 4.00 -4.52 -26.12
C PHE A 139 3.23 -5.42 -27.08
N GLU A 140 3.89 -6.45 -27.60
CA GLU A 140 3.28 -7.41 -28.53
C GLU A 140 2.11 -8.18 -27.87
N PRO A 141 0.91 -8.17 -28.45
CA PRO A 141 -0.21 -8.98 -27.97
C PRO A 141 0.11 -10.48 -28.00
N GLY A 142 -0.31 -11.21 -26.97
CA GLY A 142 -0.12 -12.66 -26.83
C GLY A 142 1.32 -13.12 -26.55
N VAL A 143 2.31 -12.23 -26.58
CA VAL A 143 3.73 -12.57 -26.38
C VAL A 143 4.19 -12.12 -25.00
N HIS A 144 4.09 -13.03 -24.03
CA HIS A 144 4.52 -12.78 -22.67
C HIS A 144 4.94 -14.06 -21.94
N GLU A 145 5.74 -13.89 -20.89
CA GLU A 145 6.10 -14.93 -19.94
C GLU A 145 5.84 -14.41 -18.51
N ILE A 146 5.26 -15.23 -17.64
CA ILE A 146 5.18 -14.90 -16.21
C ILE A 146 6.55 -15.19 -15.61
N VAL A 147 7.19 -14.17 -15.06
CA VAL A 147 8.54 -14.29 -14.49
C VAL A 147 8.51 -15.24 -13.28
N GLN A 148 9.37 -16.26 -13.26
CA GLN A 148 9.54 -17.16 -12.11
C GLN A 148 11.00 -17.06 -11.66
N VAL A 149 11.26 -16.28 -10.61
CA VAL A 149 12.59 -16.11 -10.03
C VAL A 149 12.48 -16.36 -8.53
N ASP A 150 13.26 -17.31 -8.04
CA ASP A 150 13.33 -17.63 -6.63
C ASP A 150 13.86 -16.42 -5.84
N GLU A 151 13.28 -16.19 -4.68
CA GLU A 151 13.60 -15.07 -3.80
C GLU A 151 14.82 -15.44 -2.95
N ASP A 152 15.81 -14.55 -2.86
CA ASP A 152 16.89 -14.68 -1.89
C ASP A 152 16.55 -13.82 -0.66
N GLN A 153 16.22 -14.46 0.45
CA GLN A 153 16.00 -13.82 1.74
C GLN A 153 17.14 -14.18 2.69
N ASN A 154 18.10 -13.26 2.85
CA ASN A 154 19.30 -13.43 3.70
C ASN A 154 20.11 -14.72 3.39
N GLY A 155 20.31 -15.02 2.10
CA GLY A 155 21.08 -16.18 1.63
C GLY A 155 20.27 -17.47 1.51
N ALA A 156 18.98 -17.45 1.83
CA ALA A 156 18.08 -18.58 1.70
C ALA A 156 17.16 -18.41 0.50
N LEU A 157 17.35 -19.25 -0.52
CA LEU A 157 16.49 -19.29 -1.71
C LEU A 157 15.09 -19.82 -1.38
N ARG A 158 14.06 -19.07 -1.76
CA ARG A 158 12.64 -19.39 -1.60
C ARG A 158 11.97 -19.48 -2.97
N PRO A 159 11.04 -20.43 -3.17
CA PRO A 159 10.27 -20.52 -4.40
C PRO A 159 9.62 -19.19 -4.79
N ALA A 160 9.71 -18.84 -6.07
CA ALA A 160 9.12 -17.64 -6.64
C ALA A 160 7.63 -17.45 -6.26
N VAL A 161 7.25 -16.26 -5.81
CA VAL A 161 5.85 -15.86 -5.59
C VAL A 161 5.39 -14.83 -6.64
N ASN A 162 5.11 -15.31 -7.85
CA ASN A 162 4.53 -14.50 -8.91
C ASN A 162 3.55 -15.33 -9.75
N PRO A 163 2.28 -14.92 -9.90
CA PRO A 163 1.66 -13.66 -9.44
C PRO A 163 1.46 -13.54 -7.92
N LEU A 164 1.43 -12.31 -7.40
CA LEU A 164 1.16 -12.03 -6.00
C LEU A 164 -0.32 -11.63 -5.80
N LEU A 165 -1.04 -12.40 -4.99
CA LEU A 165 -2.43 -12.14 -4.60
C LEU A 165 -2.50 -11.72 -3.13
N THR A 166 -3.07 -10.55 -2.85
CA THR A 166 -3.15 -10.03 -1.47
C THR A 166 -4.55 -9.50 -1.14
N PRO A 167 -5.11 -9.86 0.04
CA PRO A 167 -6.14 -9.05 0.67
C PRO A 167 -5.58 -7.65 0.87
N TYR A 168 -6.26 -6.63 0.35
CA TYR A 168 -5.72 -5.28 0.28
C TYR A 168 -6.70 -4.24 0.82
N PHE A 169 -6.15 -3.28 1.54
CA PHE A 169 -6.85 -2.16 2.14
C PHE A 169 -8.04 -2.60 3.02
N ASN A 170 -7.71 -3.17 4.18
CA ASN A 170 -8.69 -3.43 5.24
C ASN A 170 -9.27 -2.11 5.74
N GLN A 171 -10.59 -2.02 5.72
CA GLN A 171 -11.33 -0.81 6.07
C GLN A 171 -12.66 -1.15 6.76
N PHE A 172 -13.08 -0.27 7.64
CA PHE A 172 -14.43 -0.19 8.19
C PHE A 172 -15.40 0.50 7.22
N PRO A 173 -16.66 0.03 7.10
CA PRO A 173 -17.72 0.76 6.42
C PRO A 173 -18.09 2.04 7.19
N ALA A 174 -18.82 2.93 6.52
CA ALA A 174 -19.29 4.20 7.07
C ALA A 174 -20.00 4.06 8.44
N THR A 175 -20.82 3.02 8.60
CA THR A 175 -21.52 2.74 9.87
C THR A 175 -20.55 2.44 11.01
N ALA A 176 -19.60 1.53 10.81
CA ALA A 176 -18.60 1.20 11.82
C ALA A 176 -17.64 2.36 12.12
N LEU A 177 -17.31 3.18 11.11
CA LEU A 177 -16.57 4.44 11.33
C LEU A 177 -17.38 5.41 12.21
N ALA A 178 -18.66 5.59 11.92
CA ALA A 178 -19.57 6.41 12.71
C ALA A 178 -19.78 5.87 14.13
N ASP A 179 -19.62 4.57 14.35
CA ASP A 179 -19.63 3.96 15.69
C ASP A 179 -18.28 4.10 16.41
N GLY A 180 -17.22 4.49 15.70
CA GLY A 180 -15.89 4.74 16.25
C GLY A 180 -14.98 3.52 16.25
N ALA A 181 -15.18 2.57 15.33
CA ALA A 181 -14.41 1.33 15.25
C ALA A 181 -12.88 1.51 15.27
N PRO A 182 -12.27 2.48 14.56
CA PRO A 182 -10.82 2.68 14.64
C PRO A 182 -10.32 2.96 16.06
N TRP A 183 -11.04 3.78 16.84
CA TRP A 183 -10.63 4.11 18.22
C TRP A 183 -10.96 2.99 19.20
N ALA A 184 -12.10 2.31 19.01
CA ALA A 184 -12.38 1.09 19.76
C ALA A 184 -11.30 0.01 19.53
N TRP A 185 -10.63 0.01 18.37
CA TRP A 185 -9.46 -0.83 18.11
C TRP A 185 -8.23 -0.38 18.92
N LEU A 186 -8.01 0.92 19.07
CA LEU A 186 -6.92 1.49 19.87
C LEU A 186 -7.14 1.26 21.38
N ASP A 187 -8.39 1.34 21.83
CA ASP A 187 -8.75 1.20 23.24
C ASP A 187 -8.36 -0.19 23.79
N ILE A 188 -8.63 -1.24 23.01
CA ILE A 188 -8.37 -2.64 23.40
C ILE A 188 -6.88 -3.04 23.36
N GLN A 189 -5.97 -2.16 22.93
CA GLN A 189 -4.56 -2.50 22.81
C GLN A 189 -3.94 -2.78 24.20
N GLY A 190 -3.44 -3.99 24.37
CA GLY A 190 -2.87 -4.50 25.62
C GLY A 190 -3.87 -5.23 26.51
N GLU A 191 -5.16 -5.24 26.17
CA GLU A 191 -6.14 -6.06 26.90
C GLU A 191 -5.91 -7.54 26.61
N ASN A 192 -6.15 -8.40 27.62
CA ASN A 192 -5.92 -9.85 27.53
C ASN A 192 -4.51 -10.21 27.05
N ASP A 193 -3.51 -9.42 27.47
CA ASP A 193 -2.10 -9.54 27.07
C ASP A 193 -1.93 -9.62 25.53
N THR A 194 -2.81 -8.93 24.79
CA THR A 194 -2.85 -8.97 23.32
C THR A 194 -2.74 -7.57 22.72
N VAL A 195 -1.92 -7.44 21.68
CA VAL A 195 -1.75 -6.21 20.90
C VAL A 195 -1.97 -6.52 19.44
N TYR A 196 -2.66 -5.63 18.72
CA TYR A 196 -2.94 -5.77 17.30
C TYR A 196 -2.20 -4.67 16.53
N VAL A 197 -1.33 -5.07 15.61
CA VAL A 197 -0.51 -4.15 14.80
C VAL A 197 -0.60 -4.38 13.30
N HIS A 198 -1.40 -5.37 12.88
CA HIS A 198 -1.66 -5.60 11.46
C HIS A 198 -2.18 -4.33 10.76
N ALA A 199 -1.95 -4.21 9.45
CA ALA A 199 -2.38 -3.07 8.65
C ALA A 199 -3.89 -2.72 8.75
N SER A 200 -4.74 -3.68 9.16
CA SER A 200 -6.16 -3.42 9.45
C SER A 200 -6.42 -2.47 10.63
N THR A 201 -5.40 -2.18 11.43
CA THR A 201 -5.50 -1.30 12.61
C THR A 201 -5.23 0.17 12.31
N CYS A 202 -4.62 0.46 11.16
CA CYS A 202 -4.18 1.80 10.81
C CYS A 202 -4.48 2.14 9.34
N PHE A 203 -3.72 1.54 8.43
CA PHE A 203 -3.83 1.64 6.99
C PHE A 203 -2.85 0.64 6.34
N GLU A 204 -2.97 0.42 5.03
CA GLU A 204 -2.25 -0.61 4.27
C GLU A 204 -0.76 -0.34 4.00
N SER A 205 -0.30 0.91 4.12
CA SER A 205 1.06 1.27 3.72
C SER A 205 2.13 1.06 4.82
N VAL A 206 3.38 0.87 4.39
CA VAL A 206 4.54 0.77 5.31
C VAL A 206 4.65 1.98 6.25
N LEU A 207 4.46 3.21 5.73
CA LEU A 207 4.50 4.43 6.54
C LEU A 207 3.47 4.36 7.67
N HIS A 208 2.24 3.95 7.35
CA HIS A 208 1.18 3.88 8.35
C HIS A 208 1.38 2.74 9.37
N CYS A 209 1.98 1.62 8.97
CA CYS A 209 2.40 0.58 9.91
C CYS A 209 3.43 1.10 10.92
N TRP A 210 4.46 1.82 10.44
CA TRP A 210 5.49 2.43 11.30
C TRP A 210 4.91 3.52 12.20
N SER A 211 4.12 4.41 11.63
CA SER A 211 3.50 5.53 12.34
C SER A 211 2.50 5.06 13.40
N TYR A 212 1.66 4.07 13.09
CA TYR A 212 0.74 3.49 14.06
C TYR A 212 1.49 2.85 15.23
N LEU A 213 2.58 2.12 14.95
CA LEU A 213 3.39 1.53 16.00
C LEU A 213 3.98 2.61 16.93
N ASN A 214 4.50 3.71 16.38
CA ASN A 214 4.99 4.83 17.18
C ASN A 214 3.89 5.45 18.04
N MET A 215 2.73 5.72 17.45
CA MET A 215 1.56 6.25 18.16
C MET A 215 1.12 5.30 19.28
N LEU A 216 1.03 4.00 19.00
CA LEU A 216 0.62 2.98 19.95
C LEU A 216 1.57 2.92 21.14
N LEU A 217 2.89 2.87 20.91
CA LEU A 217 3.87 2.80 21.99
C LEU A 217 3.92 4.09 22.81
N ALA A 218 3.64 5.24 22.20
CA ALA A 218 3.49 6.51 22.91
C ALA A 218 2.22 6.52 23.79
N ALA A 219 1.10 6.00 23.28
CA ALA A 219 -0.17 5.92 24.00
C ALA A 219 -0.19 4.84 25.09
N LYS A 220 0.56 3.74 24.90
CA LYS A 220 0.61 2.57 25.77
C LYS A 220 2.06 2.22 26.15
N PRO A 221 2.82 3.13 26.80
CA PRO A 221 4.24 2.92 27.09
C PRO A 221 4.51 1.75 28.05
N ALA A 222 3.48 1.27 28.76
CA ALA A 222 3.56 0.08 29.61
C ALA A 222 3.93 -1.19 28.82
N LEU A 223 3.60 -1.25 27.52
CA LEU A 223 3.99 -2.37 26.64
C LEU A 223 5.51 -2.58 26.60
N LEU A 224 6.29 -1.51 26.72
CA LEU A 224 7.76 -1.57 26.75
C LEU A 224 8.35 -1.73 28.16
N LYS A 225 7.54 -1.76 29.21
CA LYS A 225 7.99 -1.90 30.61
C LYS A 225 7.90 -3.33 31.15
N GLY A 226 7.41 -4.27 30.36
CA GLY A 226 7.33 -5.68 30.73
C GLY A 226 8.70 -6.30 31.04
N ASP A 227 8.68 -7.47 31.69
CA ASP A 227 9.87 -8.26 31.95
C ASP A 227 10.53 -8.67 30.64
N LYS A 228 11.77 -8.22 30.46
CA LYS A 228 12.56 -8.36 29.24
C LYS A 228 12.92 -9.79 28.88
N SER A 229 12.90 -10.67 29.88
CA SER A 229 13.19 -12.09 29.72
C SER A 229 11.97 -12.94 29.36
N LYS A 230 10.75 -12.37 29.49
CA LYS A 230 9.52 -13.12 29.21
C LYS A 230 9.27 -13.24 27.70
N PRO A 231 8.72 -14.38 27.23
CA PRO A 231 8.46 -14.57 25.82
C PRO A 231 7.40 -13.60 25.29
N ILE A 232 7.66 -13.07 24.09
CA ILE A 232 6.70 -12.35 23.27
C ILE A 232 6.52 -13.14 21.98
N VAL A 233 5.27 -13.46 21.65
CA VAL A 233 4.93 -14.17 20.41
C VAL A 233 4.25 -13.20 19.46
N VAL A 234 4.82 -13.05 18.27
CA VAL A 234 4.27 -12.25 17.17
C VAL A 234 3.74 -13.20 16.10
N ILE A 235 2.45 -13.11 15.77
CA ILE A 235 1.84 -13.91 14.70
C ILE A 235 1.81 -13.08 13.41
N GLY A 236 2.59 -13.50 12.42
CA GLY A 236 2.81 -12.83 11.14
C GLY A 236 4.15 -12.09 11.09
N ALA A 237 4.98 -12.41 10.09
CA ALA A 237 6.26 -11.74 9.82
C ALA A 237 6.19 -10.77 8.62
N GLY A 238 5.02 -10.17 8.41
CA GLY A 238 4.88 -9.01 7.52
C GLY A 238 5.53 -7.75 8.12
N VAL A 239 5.52 -6.65 7.36
CA VAL A 239 6.12 -5.36 7.75
C VAL A 239 5.77 -4.94 9.19
N SER A 240 4.50 -5.00 9.59
CA SER A 240 4.08 -4.64 10.95
C SER A 240 4.68 -5.54 12.03
N GLY A 241 4.83 -6.84 11.75
CA GLY A 241 5.45 -7.80 12.67
C GLY A 241 6.94 -7.57 12.83
N LEU A 242 7.64 -7.31 11.72
CA LEU A 242 9.06 -6.96 11.71
C LEU A 242 9.33 -5.66 12.48
N LEU A 243 8.52 -4.62 12.23
CA LEU A 243 8.63 -3.34 12.93
C LEU A 243 8.40 -3.47 14.43
N VAL A 244 7.37 -4.23 14.86
CA VAL A 244 7.17 -4.52 16.29
C VAL A 244 8.37 -5.26 16.86
N ALA A 245 8.81 -6.34 16.22
CA ALA A 245 9.92 -7.13 16.74
C ALA A 245 11.17 -6.27 16.92
N GLN A 246 11.48 -5.42 15.94
CA GLN A 246 12.58 -4.46 16.02
C GLN A 246 12.45 -3.52 17.23
N ARG A 247 11.26 -2.96 17.49
CA ARG A 247 11.04 -2.07 18.65
C ARG A 247 11.21 -2.79 19.98
N PHE A 248 10.73 -4.02 20.11
CA PHE A 248 10.87 -4.78 21.35
C PHE A 248 12.32 -5.25 21.57
N LEU A 249 13.00 -5.75 20.54
CA LEU A 249 14.42 -6.09 20.61
C LEU A 249 15.28 -4.87 20.99
N GLY A 250 15.04 -3.72 20.34
CA GLY A 250 15.70 -2.46 20.67
C GLY A 250 15.40 -1.94 22.09
N ALA A 251 14.25 -2.29 22.65
CA ALA A 251 13.89 -2.01 24.05
C ALA A 251 14.44 -3.05 25.04
N GLY A 252 15.29 -3.98 24.59
CA GLY A 252 15.99 -4.95 25.42
C GLY A 252 15.24 -6.25 25.71
N PHE A 253 14.10 -6.52 25.06
CA PHE A 253 13.44 -7.81 25.18
C PHE A 253 14.28 -8.90 24.48
N THR A 254 14.49 -10.04 25.14
CA THR A 254 15.43 -11.06 24.67
C THR A 254 14.78 -12.29 24.06
N ASP A 255 13.46 -12.47 24.22
CA ASP A 255 12.72 -13.62 23.70
C ASP A 255 11.50 -13.15 22.88
N VAL A 256 11.76 -12.62 21.69
CA VAL A 256 10.73 -12.21 20.72
C VAL A 256 10.71 -13.21 19.57
N ARG A 257 9.60 -13.92 19.39
CA ARG A 257 9.44 -14.98 18.37
C ARG A 257 8.38 -14.58 17.36
N LEU A 258 8.74 -14.57 16.08
CA LEU A 258 7.79 -14.33 14.99
C LEU A 258 7.39 -15.67 14.38
N LEU A 259 6.09 -15.92 14.26
CA LEU A 259 5.52 -17.11 13.65
C LEU A 259 4.88 -16.71 12.32
N GLU A 260 5.43 -17.20 11.21
CA GLU A 260 4.98 -16.89 9.86
C GLU A 260 4.46 -18.15 9.18
N ARG A 261 3.28 -18.03 8.58
CA ARG A 261 2.60 -19.18 7.96
C ARG A 261 3.26 -19.58 6.65
N THR A 262 3.78 -18.60 5.91
CA THR A 262 4.41 -18.82 4.61
C THR A 262 5.90 -19.14 4.75
N ASN A 263 6.51 -19.51 3.63
CA ASN A 263 7.94 -19.80 3.52
C ASN A 263 8.80 -18.53 3.34
N ARG A 264 8.20 -17.33 3.49
CA ARG A 264 8.87 -16.03 3.35
C ARG A 264 8.34 -15.03 4.37
N TYR A 265 9.11 -13.99 4.67
CA TYR A 265 8.65 -12.85 5.48
C TYR A 265 8.38 -11.61 4.59
N ALA A 266 8.19 -10.44 5.21
CA ALA A 266 7.84 -9.14 4.59
C ALA A 266 6.39 -9.02 4.09
N GLY A 267 5.64 -10.12 4.02
CA GLY A 267 4.19 -10.11 3.81
C GLY A 267 3.80 -9.54 2.44
N LYS A 268 3.04 -8.44 2.42
CA LYS A 268 2.59 -7.82 1.16
C LYS A 268 3.69 -7.03 0.45
N THR A 269 4.81 -6.77 1.12
CA THR A 269 5.99 -6.22 0.46
C THR A 269 6.73 -7.35 -0.22
N HIS A 270 7.01 -7.19 -1.52
CA HIS A 270 7.56 -8.25 -2.33
C HIS A 270 8.29 -7.70 -3.56
N SER A 271 9.59 -7.99 -3.67
CA SER A 271 10.55 -7.39 -4.60
C SER A 271 11.31 -8.48 -5.36
N LEU A 272 10.92 -8.76 -6.60
CA LEU A 272 11.63 -9.75 -7.42
C LEU A 272 12.93 -9.16 -7.99
N GLN A 273 14.03 -9.91 -7.82
CA GLN A 273 15.32 -9.62 -8.42
C GLN A 273 15.44 -10.31 -9.80
N VAL A 274 14.88 -9.70 -10.84
CA VAL A 274 14.74 -10.34 -12.16
C VAL A 274 16.00 -10.14 -13.01
N PRO A 275 16.63 -11.21 -13.55
CA PRO A 275 17.67 -11.07 -14.56
C PRO A 275 17.13 -10.31 -15.78
N ASP A 276 17.74 -9.18 -16.10
CA ASP A 276 17.27 -8.29 -17.15
C ASP A 276 18.42 -7.47 -17.72
N GLN A 277 18.40 -7.30 -19.05
CA GLN A 277 19.52 -6.74 -19.79
C GLN A 277 20.82 -7.49 -19.44
N ASN A 278 21.83 -6.77 -18.92
CA ASN A 278 23.13 -7.32 -18.50
C ASN A 278 23.28 -7.38 -16.97
N ALA A 279 22.19 -7.23 -16.20
CA ALA A 279 22.23 -7.23 -14.74
C ALA A 279 20.85 -7.62 -14.16
N THR A 280 20.44 -6.97 -13.08
CA THR A 280 19.20 -7.25 -12.35
C THR A 280 18.28 -6.03 -12.41
N THR A 281 17.00 -6.29 -12.70
CA THR A 281 15.90 -5.33 -12.56
C THR A 281 15.07 -5.70 -11.35
N ILE A 282 14.83 -4.74 -10.46
CA ILE A 282 13.93 -4.92 -9.32
C ILE A 282 12.48 -4.70 -9.76
N ALA A 283 11.66 -5.75 -9.67
CA ALA A 283 10.22 -5.68 -9.92
C ALA A 283 9.43 -5.73 -8.61
N GLU A 284 8.72 -4.65 -8.28
CA GLU A 284 7.94 -4.57 -7.04
C GLU A 284 6.51 -5.06 -7.28
N LEU A 285 6.15 -6.19 -6.69
CA LEU A 285 4.79 -6.73 -6.74
C LEU A 285 3.90 -6.18 -5.60
N GLY A 286 4.52 -5.67 -4.55
CA GLY A 286 3.84 -5.09 -3.39
C GLY A 286 4.02 -3.59 -3.25
N THR A 287 4.44 -3.18 -2.05
CA THR A 287 4.91 -1.83 -1.76
C THR A 287 5.99 -1.41 -2.75
N CYS A 288 5.88 -0.22 -3.36
CA CYS A 288 6.82 0.20 -4.41
C CYS A 288 7.27 1.66 -4.35
N TYR A 289 6.54 2.56 -3.68
CA TYR A 289 6.81 3.99 -3.68
C TYR A 289 7.07 4.55 -2.29
N LEU A 290 7.90 5.59 -2.24
CA LEU A 290 8.10 6.48 -1.09
C LEU A 290 7.82 7.90 -1.54
N SER A 291 6.85 8.58 -0.91
CA SER A 291 6.67 10.02 -1.04
C SER A 291 7.57 10.77 -0.03
N PRO A 292 7.68 12.11 -0.08
CA PRO A 292 8.39 12.88 0.95
C PRO A 292 7.87 12.63 2.37
N ALA A 293 6.60 12.23 2.53
CA ALA A 293 6.04 11.86 3.84
C ALA A 293 6.75 10.66 4.50
N TYR A 294 7.62 9.94 3.77
CA TYR A 294 8.40 8.82 4.30
C TYR A 294 9.74 9.26 4.90
N ASP A 295 10.15 10.54 4.77
CA ASP A 295 11.50 10.99 5.08
C ASP A 295 11.90 10.72 6.54
N ASP A 296 11.03 11.01 7.51
CA ASP A 296 11.27 10.73 8.93
C ASP A 296 11.39 9.23 9.21
N MET A 297 10.55 8.41 8.56
CA MET A 297 10.64 6.96 8.68
C MET A 297 11.94 6.43 8.09
N VAL A 298 12.33 6.93 6.91
CA VAL A 298 13.58 6.59 6.24
C VAL A 298 14.77 6.95 7.12
N GLN A 299 14.76 8.12 7.75
CA GLN A 299 15.79 8.53 8.70
C GLN A 299 15.83 7.60 9.92
N ALA A 300 14.68 7.26 10.48
CA ALA A 300 14.58 6.36 11.64
C ALA A 300 14.99 4.90 11.32
N LEU A 301 14.93 4.49 10.05
CA LEU A 301 15.32 3.16 9.58
C LEU A 301 16.64 3.17 8.79
N ALA A 302 17.39 4.28 8.80
CA ALA A 302 18.59 4.46 7.97
C ALA A 302 19.68 3.41 8.21
N GLU A 303 19.67 2.77 9.38
CA GLU A 303 20.61 1.73 9.73
C GLU A 303 20.36 0.37 9.04
N PHE A 304 19.21 0.24 8.37
CA PHE A 304 18.74 -0.93 7.62
C PHE A 304 18.62 -0.66 6.11
N THR A 305 19.23 0.43 5.61
CA THR A 305 19.17 0.83 4.19
C THR A 305 20.56 0.91 3.56
N ALA A 306 21.55 0.20 4.13
CA ALA A 306 22.92 0.23 3.70
C ALA A 306 23.05 -0.21 2.22
N GLY A 307 23.57 0.68 1.38
CA GLY A 307 23.71 0.44 -0.06
C GLY A 307 22.39 0.34 -0.84
N ASN A 308 21.25 0.63 -0.22
CA ASN A 308 19.94 0.67 -0.85
C ASN A 308 19.45 2.12 -0.89
N CYS A 309 19.92 2.89 -1.86
CA CYS A 309 19.57 4.30 -1.96
C CYS A 309 18.16 4.50 -2.55
N ARG A 310 17.54 5.65 -2.24
CA ARG A 310 16.31 6.06 -2.91
C ARG A 310 16.63 6.50 -4.33
N VAL A 311 15.94 5.91 -5.30
CA VAL A 311 16.03 6.24 -6.72
C VAL A 311 14.72 6.86 -7.20
N PRO A 312 14.73 7.88 -8.05
CA PRO A 312 13.49 8.46 -8.57
C PRO A 312 12.68 7.45 -9.39
N VAL A 313 11.36 7.43 -9.17
CA VAL A 313 10.45 6.65 -10.02
C VAL A 313 9.82 7.59 -11.03
N ALA A 314 10.36 7.58 -12.25
CA ALA A 314 9.82 8.26 -13.41
C ALA A 314 9.55 9.76 -13.16
N HIS A 315 10.49 10.63 -13.53
CA HIS A 315 10.33 12.08 -13.38
C HIS A 315 9.28 12.63 -14.36
N GLY A 316 8.40 13.50 -13.87
CA GLY A 316 7.52 14.33 -14.70
C GLY A 316 6.66 13.52 -15.67
N SER A 317 6.96 13.60 -16.96
CA SER A 317 6.25 12.94 -18.04
C SER A 317 6.36 11.41 -18.04
N GLY A 318 7.22 10.79 -17.23
CA GLY A 318 7.36 9.33 -17.22
C GLY A 318 6.15 8.55 -16.67
N ARG A 319 5.15 9.23 -16.10
CA ARG A 319 3.89 8.64 -15.60
C ARG A 319 2.73 9.11 -16.47
N GLY A 320 2.06 8.13 -17.08
CA GLY A 320 0.91 8.30 -17.94
C GLY A 320 -0.40 7.89 -17.28
N ILE A 321 -1.48 8.60 -17.63
CA ILE A 321 -2.84 8.27 -17.24
C ILE A 321 -3.72 8.24 -18.49
N VAL A 322 -4.44 7.15 -18.68
CA VAL A 322 -5.39 7.02 -19.80
C VAL A 322 -6.63 7.84 -19.44
N ALA A 323 -6.96 8.82 -20.27
CA ALA A 323 -8.09 9.71 -20.03
C ALA A 323 -8.84 10.00 -21.34
N ARG A 324 -10.14 10.24 -21.22
CA ARG A 324 -10.94 10.81 -22.31
C ARG A 324 -10.84 12.33 -22.27
N VAL A 325 -10.27 12.89 -23.32
CA VAL A 325 -9.89 14.30 -23.41
C VAL A 325 -10.95 15.08 -24.18
N PRO A 326 -11.54 16.16 -23.63
CA PRO A 326 -12.46 17.03 -24.36
C PRO A 326 -11.78 17.79 -25.51
N PRO A 327 -12.55 18.31 -26.49
CA PRO A 327 -14.02 18.24 -26.58
C PRO A 327 -14.53 16.98 -27.31
N ASP A 328 -13.67 16.29 -28.04
CA ASP A 328 -14.02 15.11 -28.85
C ASP A 328 -14.05 13.80 -28.05
N MET A 329 -13.70 13.86 -26.76
CA MET A 329 -13.67 12.73 -25.84
C MET A 329 -12.75 11.59 -26.33
N ARG A 330 -11.71 11.95 -27.09
CA ARG A 330 -10.70 10.99 -27.55
C ARG A 330 -9.90 10.46 -26.38
N GLU A 331 -9.57 9.18 -26.41
CA GLU A 331 -8.67 8.61 -25.41
C GLU A 331 -7.22 9.01 -25.69
N GLU A 332 -6.53 9.48 -24.67
CA GLU A 332 -5.10 9.79 -24.71
C GLU A 332 -4.39 9.32 -23.44
N VAL A 333 -3.06 9.14 -23.54
CA VAL A 333 -2.20 8.96 -22.37
C VAL A 333 -1.65 10.33 -21.98
N MET A 334 -2.29 10.98 -21.02
CA MET A 334 -1.86 12.28 -20.50
C MET A 334 -0.73 12.12 -19.49
N THR A 335 0.08 13.16 -19.30
CA THR A 335 0.93 13.19 -18.10
C THR A 335 0.05 13.34 -16.85
N PHE A 336 0.56 12.91 -15.71
CA PHE A 336 -0.13 13.13 -14.43
C PHE A 336 -0.51 14.60 -14.20
N GLY A 337 0.43 15.52 -14.47
CA GLY A 337 0.19 16.95 -14.30
C GLY A 337 -0.88 17.50 -15.24
N ASP A 338 -0.85 17.10 -16.52
CA ASP A 338 -1.84 17.55 -17.50
C ASP A 338 -3.24 17.01 -17.19
N TYR A 339 -3.35 15.76 -16.73
CA TYR A 339 -4.63 15.20 -16.31
C TYR A 339 -5.22 15.92 -15.10
N GLY A 340 -4.39 16.17 -14.07
CA GLY A 340 -4.80 16.94 -12.91
C GLY A 340 -5.29 18.35 -13.28
N LEU A 341 -4.53 19.03 -14.13
CA LEU A 341 -4.89 20.36 -14.65
C LEU A 341 -6.15 20.33 -15.52
N MET A 342 -6.30 19.32 -16.38
CA MET A 342 -7.49 19.16 -17.23
C MET A 342 -8.75 19.00 -16.38
N VAL A 343 -8.72 18.12 -15.38
CA VAL A 343 -9.86 17.93 -14.47
C VAL A 343 -10.17 19.21 -13.70
N ALA A 344 -9.15 19.95 -13.24
CA ALA A 344 -9.34 21.24 -12.59
C ALA A 344 -10.00 22.28 -13.52
N CYS A 345 -9.56 22.39 -14.77
CA CYS A 345 -10.18 23.28 -15.76
C CYS A 345 -11.64 22.90 -16.02
N GLN A 346 -11.96 21.61 -16.19
CA GLN A 346 -13.33 21.13 -16.37
C GLN A 346 -14.23 21.50 -15.18
N ARG A 347 -13.74 21.31 -13.95
CA ARG A 347 -14.46 21.67 -12.71
C ARG A 347 -14.73 23.18 -12.60
N LEU A 348 -13.91 24.00 -13.25
CA LEU A 348 -14.09 25.45 -13.34
C LEU A 348 -14.91 25.89 -14.56
N GLY A 349 -15.40 24.96 -15.38
CA GLY A 349 -16.15 25.27 -16.60
C GLY A 349 -15.28 25.83 -17.75
N LEU A 350 -13.97 25.60 -17.70
CA LEU A 350 -13.02 26.04 -18.73
C LEU A 350 -12.85 24.97 -19.81
N THR A 351 -12.48 25.39 -21.03
CA THR A 351 -12.15 24.48 -22.14
C THR A 351 -10.79 23.83 -21.94
N TRP A 352 -10.59 22.65 -22.54
CA TRP A 352 -9.29 22.00 -22.66
C TRP A 352 -8.84 21.94 -24.14
N PRO A 353 -7.56 22.24 -24.46
CA PRO A 353 -6.54 22.84 -23.59
C PRO A 353 -6.95 24.23 -23.07
N CYS A 354 -6.61 24.54 -21.82
CA CYS A 354 -6.95 25.83 -21.22
C CYS A 354 -6.06 26.93 -21.82
N THR A 355 -6.60 28.14 -21.99
CA THR A 355 -5.79 29.33 -22.29
C THR A 355 -4.80 29.59 -21.14
N ASP A 356 -3.76 30.40 -21.36
CA ASP A 356 -2.80 30.72 -20.30
C ASP A 356 -3.50 31.31 -19.06
N ALA A 357 -4.44 32.23 -19.25
CA ALA A 357 -5.27 32.77 -18.16
C ALA A 357 -6.14 31.70 -17.48
N GLY A 358 -6.70 30.76 -18.24
CA GLY A 358 -7.46 29.64 -17.69
C GLY A 358 -6.60 28.67 -16.89
N ARG A 359 -5.36 28.44 -17.33
CA ARG A 359 -4.37 27.64 -16.61
C ARG A 359 -3.97 28.31 -15.30
N ASP A 360 -3.70 29.62 -15.31
CA ASP A 360 -3.38 30.37 -14.10
C ASP A 360 -4.55 30.35 -13.10
N ALA A 361 -5.79 30.47 -13.59
CA ALA A 361 -6.99 30.36 -12.76
C ALA A 361 -7.14 28.95 -12.15
N ALA A 362 -6.92 27.90 -12.95
CA ALA A 362 -6.96 26.51 -12.47
C ALA A 362 -5.88 26.24 -11.41
N TYR A 363 -4.66 26.75 -11.63
CA TYR A 363 -3.60 26.65 -10.64
C TYR A 363 -3.89 27.41 -9.35
N ALA A 364 -4.42 28.64 -9.44
CA ALA A 364 -4.85 29.38 -8.26
C ALA A 364 -5.93 28.63 -7.47
N ALA A 365 -6.93 28.07 -8.15
CA ALA A 365 -7.98 27.27 -7.52
C ALA A 365 -7.43 26.00 -6.84
N LEU A 366 -6.47 25.32 -7.48
CA LEU A 366 -5.78 24.17 -6.90
C LEU A 366 -5.01 24.56 -5.62
N VAL A 367 -4.25 25.66 -5.62
CA VAL A 367 -3.56 26.15 -4.40
C VAL A 367 -4.56 26.45 -3.28
N VAL A 368 -5.66 27.14 -3.60
CA VAL A 368 -6.70 27.47 -2.61
C VAL A 368 -7.33 26.20 -2.04
N ALA A 369 -7.70 25.24 -2.90
CA ALA A 369 -8.28 23.97 -2.47
C ALA A 369 -7.33 23.18 -1.56
N VAL A 370 -6.03 23.17 -1.84
CA VAL A 370 -5.03 22.60 -0.93
C VAL A 370 -4.99 23.32 0.41
N GLY A 371 -5.03 24.65 0.42
CA GLY A 371 -5.10 25.42 1.66
C GLY A 371 -6.31 25.04 2.52
N ILE A 372 -7.49 24.90 1.90
CA ILE A 372 -8.72 24.43 2.56
C ILE A 372 -8.54 23.01 3.08
N TYR A 373 -8.01 22.11 2.24
CA TYR A 373 -7.79 20.71 2.59
C TYR A 373 -6.96 20.56 3.86
N LEU A 374 -5.84 21.30 3.95
CA LEU A 374 -4.94 21.23 5.08
C LEU A 374 -5.52 21.84 6.34
N ALA A 375 -6.24 22.96 6.20
CA ALA A 375 -6.93 23.59 7.33
C ALA A 375 -7.95 22.62 7.93
N LEU A 376 -8.82 22.03 7.09
CA LEU A 376 -9.81 21.05 7.52
C LEU A 376 -9.16 19.79 8.09
N ARG A 377 -8.16 19.21 7.41
CA ARG A 377 -7.46 18.02 7.92
C ARG A 377 -6.84 18.28 9.30
N THR A 378 -6.19 19.42 9.47
CA THR A 378 -5.59 19.84 10.75
C THR A 378 -6.67 20.02 11.83
N GLU A 379 -7.81 20.63 11.50
CA GLU A 379 -8.90 20.79 12.45
C GLU A 379 -9.51 19.44 12.88
N ILE A 380 -9.72 18.54 11.93
CA ILE A 380 -10.35 17.23 12.14
C ILE A 380 -9.43 16.30 12.94
N PHE A 381 -8.17 16.16 12.53
CA PHE A 381 -7.23 15.20 13.13
C PHE A 381 -6.36 15.79 14.23
N ARG A 382 -6.28 17.12 14.34
CA ARG A 382 -5.41 17.83 15.30
C ARG A 382 -3.94 17.39 15.22
N SER A 383 -3.54 16.89 14.07
CA SER A 383 -2.19 16.41 13.77
C SER A 383 -1.88 16.68 12.31
N LEU A 384 -0.62 17.01 12.05
CA LEU A 384 -0.05 17.09 10.71
C LEU A 384 0.45 15.72 10.24
N ASP A 385 0.54 14.74 11.14
CA ASP A 385 1.12 13.43 10.87
C ASP A 385 0.20 12.58 9.98
N GLY A 386 0.80 11.70 9.20
CA GLY A 386 0.13 10.73 8.31
C GLY A 386 -0.37 9.49 9.04
N VAL A 387 -0.95 9.63 10.23
CA VAL A 387 -1.49 8.51 11.02
C VAL A 387 -2.96 8.75 11.30
N MET A 388 -3.71 7.67 11.54
CA MET A 388 -5.00 7.78 12.19
C MET A 388 -4.86 8.67 13.45
N PRO A 389 -5.76 9.64 13.68
CA PRO A 389 -5.69 10.48 14.86
C PRO A 389 -5.83 9.64 16.14
N PRO A 390 -4.99 9.88 17.17
CA PRO A 390 -4.99 9.08 18.39
C PRO A 390 -6.28 9.25 19.21
N SER A 391 -6.98 10.37 19.01
CA SER A 391 -8.28 10.64 19.63
C SER A 391 -9.37 10.74 18.58
N ARG A 392 -10.56 10.22 18.91
CA ARG A 392 -11.73 10.33 18.06
C ARG A 392 -12.12 11.81 17.86
N PRO A 393 -12.39 12.24 16.61
CA PRO A 393 -13.10 13.49 16.37
C PRO A 393 -14.41 13.48 17.17
N THR A 394 -14.48 14.35 18.20
CA THR A 394 -15.58 14.38 19.19
C THR A 394 -16.93 14.73 18.57
N ARG A 395 -16.91 15.33 17.39
CA ARG A 395 -18.04 15.55 16.49
C ARG A 395 -17.57 15.25 15.07
N ASP A 396 -18.47 14.82 14.21
CA ASP A 396 -18.24 14.72 12.77
C ASP A 396 -19.01 15.83 12.02
N PRO A 397 -18.73 17.12 12.27
CA PRO A 397 -19.46 18.22 11.61
C PRO A 397 -19.17 18.24 10.10
N TYR A 398 -18.05 17.65 9.71
CA TYR A 398 -17.57 17.52 8.33
C TYR A 398 -18.03 16.22 7.65
N ARG A 399 -18.80 15.39 8.36
CA ARG A 399 -19.42 14.15 7.87
C ARG A 399 -18.43 13.12 7.28
N ILE A 400 -17.16 13.17 7.69
CA ILE A 400 -16.06 12.37 7.11
C ILE A 400 -16.23 10.86 7.26
N PHE A 401 -17.10 10.41 8.18
CA PHE A 401 -17.42 8.98 8.34
C PHE A 401 -18.56 8.53 7.43
N SER A 402 -19.45 9.46 7.05
CA SER A 402 -20.71 9.16 6.37
C SER A 402 -20.73 9.53 4.88
N THR A 403 -19.79 10.37 4.43
CA THR A 403 -19.65 10.75 3.02
C THR A 403 -18.45 10.07 2.38
N THR A 404 -18.51 9.94 1.06
CA THR A 404 -17.37 9.50 0.25
C THR A 404 -16.30 10.61 0.23
N PHE A 405 -15.07 10.26 -0.17
CA PHE A 405 -14.01 11.27 -0.26
C PHE A 405 -14.32 12.32 -1.32
N GLN A 406 -14.88 11.91 -2.46
CA GLN A 406 -15.31 12.84 -3.49
C GLN A 406 -16.43 13.78 -3.00
N GLN A 407 -17.44 13.27 -2.30
CA GLN A 407 -18.50 14.10 -1.71
C GLN A 407 -17.95 15.11 -0.70
N PHE A 408 -16.97 14.73 0.11
CA PHE A 408 -16.30 15.63 1.04
C PHE A 408 -15.55 16.74 0.30
N LEU A 409 -14.82 16.41 -0.77
CA LEU A 409 -14.12 17.42 -1.58
C LEU A 409 -15.10 18.43 -2.18
N ASP A 410 -16.19 17.96 -2.77
CA ASP A 410 -17.19 18.82 -3.41
C ASP A 410 -17.96 19.67 -2.40
N ALA A 411 -18.29 19.14 -1.21
CA ALA A 411 -19.00 19.88 -0.16
C ALA A 411 -18.17 21.01 0.48
N HIS A 412 -16.87 21.04 0.24
CA HIS A 412 -15.92 22.00 0.82
C HIS A 412 -15.13 22.77 -0.24
N ASP A 413 -15.65 22.87 -1.48
CA ASP A 413 -15.05 23.64 -2.58
C ASP A 413 -13.64 23.16 -2.99
N MET A 414 -13.33 21.88 -2.80
CA MET A 414 -12.04 21.26 -3.14
C MET A 414 -12.12 20.30 -4.35
N GLY A 415 -13.25 20.25 -5.06
CA GLY A 415 -13.48 19.34 -6.19
C GLY A 415 -12.47 19.47 -7.34
N VAL A 416 -11.77 20.61 -7.46
CA VAL A 416 -10.66 20.78 -8.42
C VAL A 416 -9.47 19.84 -8.15
N LEU A 417 -9.34 19.28 -6.94
CA LEU A 417 -8.28 18.33 -6.59
C LEU A 417 -8.52 16.91 -7.15
N THR A 418 -9.73 16.59 -7.63
CA THR A 418 -10.11 15.22 -8.03
C THR A 418 -9.10 14.58 -8.96
N GLY A 419 -8.65 15.27 -10.03
CA GLY A 419 -7.72 14.69 -11.00
C GLY A 419 -6.38 14.26 -10.37
N TYR A 420 -5.86 15.04 -9.43
CA TYR A 420 -4.63 14.71 -8.71
C TYR A 420 -4.84 13.53 -7.75
N LEU A 421 -5.99 13.49 -7.07
CA LEU A 421 -6.32 12.47 -6.08
C LEU A 421 -6.68 11.12 -6.68
N VAL A 422 -7.25 11.08 -7.90
CA VAL A 422 -7.44 9.83 -8.65
C VAL A 422 -6.11 9.11 -8.83
N TYR A 423 -5.05 9.85 -9.15
CA TYR A 423 -3.72 9.26 -9.26
C TYR A 423 -3.09 8.92 -7.89
N ALA A 424 -3.16 9.85 -6.93
CA ALA A 424 -2.49 9.69 -5.64
C ALA A 424 -3.13 8.61 -4.76
N TYR A 425 -4.41 8.29 -4.98
CA TYR A 425 -5.22 7.40 -4.15
C TYR A 425 -5.78 6.21 -4.94
N GLN A 426 -6.63 6.46 -5.93
CA GLN A 426 -7.47 5.42 -6.55
C GLN A 426 -6.67 4.41 -7.37
N VAL A 427 -5.87 4.89 -8.32
CA VAL A 427 -5.07 4.01 -9.19
C VAL A 427 -3.95 3.28 -8.46
N GLN A 428 -3.62 3.70 -7.23
CA GLN A 428 -2.68 3.02 -6.33
C GLN A 428 -3.31 1.82 -5.59
N GLY A 429 -4.62 1.57 -5.78
CA GLY A 429 -5.31 0.41 -5.23
C GLY A 429 -6.10 0.67 -3.96
N TYR A 430 -6.26 1.94 -3.54
CA TYR A 430 -7.01 2.28 -2.32
C TYR A 430 -8.50 2.49 -2.53
N GLY A 431 -8.99 2.26 -3.74
CA GLY A 431 -10.41 2.32 -4.10
C GLY A 431 -10.82 3.64 -4.72
N ASP A 432 -12.05 3.63 -5.24
CA ASP A 432 -12.66 4.77 -5.92
C ASP A 432 -13.02 5.89 -4.94
N LEU A 433 -12.68 7.14 -5.29
CA LEU A 433 -12.97 8.34 -4.49
C LEU A 433 -14.47 8.50 -4.22
N ASP A 434 -15.33 8.02 -5.12
CA ASP A 434 -16.79 8.03 -5.00
C ASP A 434 -17.35 6.88 -4.15
N LYS A 435 -16.51 5.95 -3.70
CA LYS A 435 -16.93 4.78 -2.92
C LYS A 435 -16.28 4.69 -1.55
N ILE A 436 -15.08 5.25 -1.39
CA ILE A 436 -14.33 5.19 -0.14
C ILE A 436 -14.76 6.30 0.83
N PRO A 437 -14.92 6.03 2.13
CA PRO A 437 -15.19 7.06 3.13
C PRO A 437 -14.10 8.14 3.16
N ALA A 438 -14.50 9.42 3.29
CA ALA A 438 -13.56 10.54 3.33
C ALA A 438 -12.48 10.41 4.41
N TYR A 439 -12.82 9.77 5.54
CA TYR A 439 -11.86 9.39 6.58
C TYR A 439 -10.57 8.75 6.03
N TYR A 440 -10.68 7.76 5.14
CA TYR A 440 -9.49 7.08 4.61
C TYR A 440 -8.71 7.94 3.61
N GLY A 441 -9.43 8.75 2.82
CA GLY A 441 -8.81 9.77 1.96
C GLY A 441 -7.93 10.74 2.76
N LEU A 442 -8.46 11.22 3.89
CA LEU A 442 -7.75 12.13 4.80
C LEU A 442 -6.58 11.47 5.54
N VAL A 443 -6.70 10.18 5.89
CA VAL A 443 -5.60 9.42 6.52
C VAL A 443 -4.44 9.28 5.54
N TRP A 444 -4.71 8.83 4.30
CA TRP A 444 -3.67 8.57 3.30
C TRP A 444 -3.02 9.83 2.75
N ILE A 445 -3.81 10.82 2.36
CA ILE A 445 -3.30 12.04 1.72
C ILE A 445 -2.75 12.96 2.80
N THR A 446 -1.45 12.83 3.06
CA THR A 446 -0.71 13.68 3.99
C THR A 446 -0.54 15.09 3.42
N PRO A 447 -0.16 16.09 4.25
CA PRO A 447 0.16 17.43 3.75
C PRO A 447 1.13 17.41 2.57
N ASP A 448 2.22 16.64 2.63
CA ASP A 448 3.19 16.56 1.53
C ASP A 448 2.62 15.97 0.23
N MET A 449 1.59 15.13 0.33
CA MET A 449 0.93 14.53 -0.83
C MET A 449 -0.22 15.38 -1.37
N ALA A 450 -0.74 16.32 -0.59
CA ALA A 450 -1.87 17.17 -0.98
C ALA A 450 -1.48 18.20 -2.05
N TRP A 451 -0.20 18.58 -2.14
CA TRP A 451 0.23 19.59 -3.10
C TRP A 451 0.27 19.04 -4.54
N PRO A 452 -0.48 19.65 -5.49
CA PRO A 452 -0.42 19.31 -6.90
C PRO A 452 0.80 19.92 -7.62
N PHE A 453 1.61 20.70 -6.89
CA PHE A 453 2.78 21.43 -7.37
C PHE A 453 4.05 20.96 -6.68
N GLY A 454 5.13 21.00 -7.44
CA GLY A 454 6.31 20.21 -7.14
C GLY A 454 6.37 19.11 -8.17
N SER A 455 7.56 18.87 -8.73
CA SER A 455 7.69 17.69 -9.55
C SER A 455 7.29 16.51 -8.68
N THR A 456 6.53 15.59 -9.25
CA THR A 456 6.46 14.20 -8.79
C THR A 456 7.85 13.53 -8.64
N SER A 457 8.95 14.29 -8.77
CA SER A 457 10.33 13.96 -8.42
C SER A 457 10.53 13.50 -6.99
N GLY A 458 9.60 13.81 -6.07
CA GLY A 458 9.68 13.35 -4.69
C GLY A 458 9.31 11.87 -4.51
N VAL A 459 8.62 11.26 -5.49
CA VAL A 459 8.30 9.84 -5.40
C VAL A 459 9.47 9.00 -5.87
N THR A 460 10.02 8.25 -4.94
CA THR A 460 11.18 7.38 -5.14
C THR A 460 10.81 5.91 -4.92
N ALA A 461 11.72 5.01 -5.28
CA ALA A 461 11.73 3.61 -4.90
C ALA A 461 13.10 3.28 -4.27
N TRP A 462 13.21 2.11 -3.68
CA TRP A 462 14.49 1.57 -3.23
C TRP A 462 15.25 0.95 -4.41
N ALA A 463 16.53 1.27 -4.57
CA ALA A 463 17.36 0.76 -5.65
C ALA A 463 17.49 -0.78 -5.65
N LYS A 464 17.45 -1.40 -4.47
CA LYS A 464 17.47 -2.86 -4.27
C LYS A 464 16.10 -3.43 -3.89
N GLY A 465 15.05 -2.61 -3.96
CA GLY A 465 13.71 -2.97 -3.55
C GLY A 465 13.47 -2.87 -2.04
N TRP A 466 12.22 -2.98 -1.65
CA TRP A 466 11.83 -2.93 -0.25
C TRP A 466 12.22 -4.17 0.55
N GLU A 467 12.26 -5.36 -0.05
CA GLU A 467 12.65 -6.58 0.69
C GLU A 467 14.07 -6.49 1.25
N ASP A 468 15.00 -5.84 0.54
CA ASP A 468 16.37 -5.61 1.04
C ASP A 468 16.40 -4.81 2.36
N VAL A 469 15.46 -3.87 2.57
CA VAL A 469 15.35 -3.14 3.85
C VAL A 469 14.94 -4.08 5.00
N TRP A 470 14.04 -5.02 4.71
CA TRP A 470 13.56 -5.99 5.69
C TRP A 470 14.60 -7.07 5.97
N ASP A 471 15.32 -7.51 4.95
CA ASP A 471 16.45 -8.45 5.07
C ASP A 471 17.52 -7.89 6.02
N GLN A 472 17.95 -6.65 5.78
CA GLN A 472 18.90 -5.95 6.65
C GLN A 472 18.37 -5.81 8.09
N MET A 473 17.08 -5.53 8.27
CA MET A 473 16.47 -5.45 9.60
C MET A 473 16.46 -6.80 10.31
N VAL A 474 16.09 -7.88 9.62
CA VAL A 474 16.05 -9.25 10.15
C VAL A 474 17.44 -9.71 10.56
N GLU A 475 18.43 -9.54 9.68
CA GLU A 475 19.82 -9.92 9.94
C GLU A 475 20.40 -9.13 11.11
N LYS A 476 20.33 -7.80 11.05
CA LYS A 476 20.96 -6.91 12.03
C LYS A 476 20.34 -7.02 13.42
N CYS A 477 19.04 -7.25 13.51
CA CYS A 477 18.36 -7.43 14.79
C CYS A 477 18.44 -8.88 15.30
N GLY A 478 18.95 -9.83 14.52
CA GLY A 478 18.96 -11.25 14.88
C GLY A 478 17.55 -11.80 15.14
N MET A 479 16.58 -11.44 14.30
CA MET A 479 15.17 -11.78 14.54
C MET A 479 14.93 -13.29 14.48
N ASN A 480 14.24 -13.82 15.49
CA ASN A 480 13.82 -15.22 15.53
C ASN A 480 12.51 -15.40 14.75
N ILE A 481 12.61 -15.66 13.45
CA ILE A 481 11.47 -15.92 12.56
C ILE A 481 11.35 -17.41 12.29
N GLN A 482 10.19 -17.98 12.62
CA GLN A 482 9.80 -19.34 12.29
C GLN A 482 8.85 -19.31 11.09
N LEU A 483 9.39 -19.64 9.92
CA LEU A 483 8.62 -19.78 8.68
C LEU A 483 7.85 -21.10 8.66
N ASP A 484 6.96 -21.28 7.68
CA ASP A 484 6.16 -22.49 7.47
C ASP A 484 5.46 -22.98 8.76
N THR A 485 5.00 -22.02 9.56
CA THR A 485 4.50 -22.26 10.91
C THR A 485 2.98 -22.14 10.98
N GLN A 486 2.32 -23.22 11.39
CA GLN A 486 0.88 -23.25 11.59
C GLN A 486 0.55 -23.02 13.06
N VAL A 487 -0.19 -21.96 13.38
CA VAL A 487 -0.78 -21.78 14.71
C VAL A 487 -1.94 -22.75 14.88
N LEU A 488 -1.91 -23.56 15.93
CA LEU A 488 -2.90 -24.60 16.22
C LEU A 488 -3.91 -24.17 17.30
N GLY A 489 -3.49 -23.31 18.23
CA GLY A 489 -4.35 -22.85 19.32
C GLY A 489 -3.78 -21.66 20.07
N ILE A 490 -4.66 -20.76 20.49
CA ILE A 490 -4.37 -19.60 21.33
C ILE A 490 -5.41 -19.57 22.46
N ARG A 491 -4.94 -19.76 23.70
CA ARG A 491 -5.76 -19.65 24.93
C ARG A 491 -5.32 -18.38 25.65
N ARG A 492 -6.20 -17.40 25.83
CA ARG A 492 -5.87 -16.14 26.51
C ARG A 492 -6.15 -16.24 28.00
#